data_AF-B7MRX8-F1
#
_entry.id   AF-B7MRX8-F1
#
_cell.length_a   1.000
_cell.length_b   1.000
_cell.length_c   1.000
_cell.angle_alpha   90.00
_cell.angle_beta   90.00
_cell.angle_gamma   90.00
#
_symmetry.space_group_name_H-M   'P 1'
#
loop_
_entity.id
_entity.type
_entity.pdbx_description
1 polymer ?
#
loop_
_entity_poly.entity_id
_entity_poly.type
_entity_poly.pdbx_seq_one_letter_code
_entity_poly.pdbx_strand_id
1 'polypeptide(L)'
;MAGCPLGNIRHTRCHPHLCGAGLMKVMALDGDTVDLLCQRHYGTTQGVTEAVLAANPGISAVMFLHAGQEVELPELQGQTRREMIQLWG
;
A
#
# COMPACT_ATOMS: atom_id res chain seq x y z
N MET A 1 -2.03 25.98 -15.84
CA MET A 1 -0.86 26.55 -15.14
C MET A 1 -1.29 26.99 -13.74
N ALA A 2 -1.42 26.05 -12.81
CA ALA A 2 -1.67 26.36 -11.39
C ALA A 2 -0.58 25.64 -10.61
N GLY A 3 0.40 26.39 -10.14
CA GLY A 3 1.46 25.89 -9.28
C GLY A 3 0.93 25.72 -7.86
N CYS A 4 1.14 24.55 -7.27
CA CYS A 4 0.84 24.29 -5.88
C CYS A 4 1.90 24.96 -4.99
N PRO A 5 1.52 25.77 -3.98
CA PRO A 5 2.46 26.39 -3.08
C PRO A 5 2.52 25.59 -1.77
N LEU A 6 3.27 24.49 -1.73
CA LEU A 6 3.59 23.82 -0.47
C LEU A 6 5.05 23.35 -0.49
N GLY A 7 5.82 23.88 0.46
CA GLY A 7 7.25 23.67 0.57
C GLY A 7 7.66 22.25 0.97
N ASN A 8 8.85 21.89 0.52
CA ASN A 8 9.81 20.97 1.16
C ASN A 8 9.36 19.57 1.61
N ILE A 9 8.33 18.98 1.01
CA ILE A 9 8.16 17.52 1.06
C ILE A 9 8.75 16.89 -0.20
N ARG A 10 9.62 15.90 0.01
CA ARG A 10 10.28 15.14 -1.07
C ARG A 10 9.20 14.52 -1.96
N HIS A 11 9.01 15.11 -3.14
CA HIS A 11 8.14 14.63 -4.21
C HIS A 11 8.61 13.25 -4.70
N THR A 12 8.22 12.20 -3.99
CA THR A 12 8.29 10.85 -4.56
C THR A 12 6.98 10.61 -5.29
N ARG A 13 6.98 10.96 -6.57
CA ARG A 13 6.02 10.52 -7.61
C ARG A 13 4.54 10.88 -7.36
N CYS A 14 4.17 12.12 -7.70
CA CYS A 14 2.76 12.49 -7.89
C CYS A 14 2.16 11.74 -9.09
N HIS A 15 1.50 10.60 -8.83
CA HIS A 15 0.59 9.97 -9.80
C HIS A 15 -0.71 10.80 -9.88
N PRO A 16 -1.24 11.11 -11.08
CA PRO A 16 -2.38 12.02 -11.24
C PRO A 16 -3.68 11.59 -10.52
N HIS A 17 -3.81 10.30 -10.17
CA HIS A 17 -4.98 9.72 -9.51
C HIS A 17 -4.79 9.49 -7.99
N LEU A 18 -3.59 9.75 -7.44
CA LEU A 18 -3.25 9.47 -6.03
C LEU A 18 -2.93 10.74 -5.22
N CYS A 19 -3.20 11.94 -5.75
CA CYS A 19 -2.75 13.25 -5.24
C CYS A 19 -3.24 13.64 -3.81
N GLY A 20 -3.90 12.76 -3.07
CA GLY A 20 -4.30 12.97 -1.68
C GLY A 20 -4.50 11.69 -0.86
N ALA A 21 -4.09 10.53 -1.39
CA ALA A 21 -4.18 9.27 -0.66
C ALA A 21 -2.94 9.12 0.22
N GLY A 22 -3.12 8.88 1.53
CA GLY A 22 -2.01 8.45 2.37
C GLY A 22 -1.43 7.15 1.80
N LEU A 23 -0.11 7.07 1.63
CA LEU A 23 0.55 5.82 1.26
C LEU A 23 1.21 5.27 2.53
N MET A 24 0.77 4.11 2.99
CA MET A 24 1.43 3.39 4.07
C MET A 24 2.49 2.46 3.48
N LYS A 25 3.70 2.49 4.01
CA LYS A 25 4.78 1.60 3.59
C LYS A 25 4.81 0.37 4.48
N VAL A 26 4.81 -0.80 3.87
CA VAL A 26 4.87 -2.08 4.59
C VAL A 26 6.02 -2.93 4.06
N MET A 27 6.59 -3.74 4.93
CA MET A 27 7.69 -4.64 4.57
C MET A 27 7.11 -6.02 4.29
N ALA A 28 7.36 -6.54 3.09
CA ALA A 28 7.01 -7.90 2.74
C ALA A 28 7.87 -8.91 3.51
N LEU A 29 7.30 -10.09 3.76
CA LEU A 29 8.03 -11.23 4.32
C LEU A 29 8.50 -12.15 3.19
N ASP A 30 9.36 -13.12 3.53
CA ASP A 30 9.81 -14.12 2.56
C ASP A 30 8.62 -14.94 2.04
N GLY A 31 8.48 -15.02 0.72
CA GLY A 31 7.37 -15.75 0.08
C GLY A 31 6.01 -15.08 0.21
N ASP A 32 5.96 -13.82 0.69
CA ASP A 32 4.73 -13.05 0.73
C ASP A 32 4.30 -12.64 -0.69
N THR A 33 3.03 -12.29 -0.90
CA THR A 33 2.51 -11.91 -2.23
C THR A 33 1.69 -10.64 -2.10
N VAL A 34 1.49 -9.90 -3.19
CA VAL A 34 0.66 -8.68 -3.16
C VAL A 34 -0.74 -8.99 -2.63
N ASP A 35 -1.32 -10.12 -3.04
CA ASP A 35 -2.62 -10.58 -2.57
C ASP A 35 -2.63 -10.84 -1.06
N LEU A 36 -1.60 -11.54 -0.54
CA LEU A 36 -1.45 -11.80 0.90
C LEU A 36 -1.27 -10.51 1.70
N LEU A 37 -0.42 -9.60 1.24
CA LEU A 37 -0.23 -8.28 1.83
C LEU A 37 -1.55 -7.51 1.86
N CYS A 38 -2.27 -7.50 0.73
CA CYS A 38 -3.57 -6.85 0.64
C CYS A 38 -4.60 -7.48 1.59
N GLN A 39 -4.66 -8.80 1.63
CA GLN A 39 -5.56 -9.56 2.47
C GLN A 39 -5.29 -9.35 3.96
N ARG A 40 -4.01 -9.20 4.36
CA ARG A 40 -3.59 -8.93 5.75
C ARG A 40 -3.88 -7.49 6.19
N HIS A 41 -3.60 -6.52 5.33
CA HIS A 41 -3.72 -5.09 5.65
C HIS A 41 -5.13 -4.51 5.38
N TYR A 42 -5.76 -4.92 4.28
CA TYR A 42 -7.10 -4.48 3.89
C TYR A 42 -8.20 -5.47 4.25
N GLY A 43 -7.89 -6.75 4.42
CA GLY A 43 -8.93 -7.77 4.58
C GLY A 43 -9.69 -8.10 3.30
N THR A 44 -9.30 -7.51 2.16
CA THR A 44 -9.85 -7.77 0.83
C THR A 44 -8.76 -7.58 -0.21
N THR A 45 -8.93 -8.17 -1.39
CA THR A 45 -8.04 -8.03 -2.55
C THR A 45 -8.77 -7.40 -3.74
N GLN A 46 -10.11 -7.37 -3.70
CA GLN A 46 -10.95 -6.81 -4.76
C GLN A 46 -10.89 -5.28 -4.77
N GLY A 47 -10.44 -4.70 -5.89
CA GLY A 47 -10.33 -3.24 -6.11
C GLY A 47 -9.15 -2.58 -5.42
N VAL A 48 -8.48 -3.27 -4.49
CA VAL A 48 -7.31 -2.75 -3.77
C VAL A 48 -6.00 -3.15 -4.45
N THR A 49 -5.97 -4.33 -5.07
CA THR A 49 -4.78 -4.83 -5.77
C THR A 49 -4.43 -3.92 -6.95
N GLU A 50 -5.40 -3.42 -7.71
CA GLU A 50 -5.15 -2.49 -8.81
C GLU A 50 -4.52 -1.18 -8.33
N ALA A 51 -5.01 -0.64 -7.20
CA ALA A 51 -4.46 0.58 -6.60
C ALA A 51 -3.02 0.38 -6.10
N VAL A 52 -2.74 -0.77 -5.47
CA VAL A 52 -1.39 -1.16 -5.02
C VAL A 52 -0.45 -1.32 -6.22
N LEU A 53 -0.90 -1.99 -7.29
CA LEU A 53 -0.08 -2.19 -8.49
C LEU A 53 0.20 -0.87 -9.23
N ALA A 54 -0.77 0.06 -9.26
CA ALA A 54 -0.56 1.39 -9.81
C ALA A 54 0.45 2.22 -8.98
N ALA A 55 0.44 2.06 -7.65
CA ALA A 55 1.41 2.70 -6.76
C ALA A 55 2.81 2.07 -6.88
N ASN A 56 2.91 0.76 -7.12
CA ASN A 56 4.18 0.01 -7.18
C ASN A 56 4.43 -0.60 -8.57
N PRO A 57 4.84 0.22 -9.57
CA PRO A 57 5.15 -0.28 -10.89
C PRO A 57 6.38 -1.21 -10.83
N GLY A 58 6.16 -2.50 -11.14
CA GLY A 58 7.20 -3.53 -11.15
C GLY A 58 6.88 -4.74 -10.27
N ILE A 59 6.03 -4.57 -9.24
CA ILE A 59 5.67 -5.69 -8.36
C ILE A 59 4.76 -6.70 -9.09
N SER A 60 3.93 -6.27 -10.04
CA SER A 60 3.09 -7.19 -10.83
C SER A 60 3.87 -8.20 -11.67
N ALA A 61 5.17 -7.97 -11.91
CA ALA A 61 6.01 -8.86 -12.71
C ALA A 61 6.52 -10.07 -11.90
N VAL A 62 6.40 -10.03 -10.57
CA VAL A 62 6.85 -11.09 -9.67
C VAL A 62 5.66 -11.70 -8.93
N MET A 63 5.65 -13.02 -8.76
CA MET A 63 4.58 -13.69 -8.02
C MET A 63 4.83 -13.66 -6.50
N PHE A 64 6.10 -13.69 -6.08
CA PHE A 64 6.53 -13.66 -4.69
C PHE A 64 7.38 -12.41 -4.43
N LEU A 65 7.18 -11.82 -3.27
CA LEU A 65 7.96 -10.70 -2.75
C LEU A 65 9.14 -11.25 -1.94
N HIS A 66 10.24 -10.51 -1.96
CA HIS A 66 11.40 -10.81 -1.12
C HIS A 66 11.18 -10.30 0.31
N ALA A 67 11.73 -11.01 1.29
CA ALA A 67 11.76 -10.53 2.67
C ALA A 67 12.41 -9.14 2.77
N GLY A 68 11.74 -8.21 3.44
CA GLY A 68 12.19 -6.83 3.58
C GLY A 68 11.95 -5.94 2.36
N GLN A 69 11.24 -6.43 1.33
CA GLN A 69 10.84 -5.59 0.21
C GLN A 69 9.79 -4.58 0.65
N GLU A 70 10.05 -3.29 0.44
CA GLU A 70 9.12 -2.21 0.76
C GLU A 70 8.01 -2.14 -0.30
N VAL A 71 6.75 -2.18 0.15
CA VAL A 71 5.56 -2.08 -0.70
C VAL A 71 4.72 -0.89 -0.24
N GLU A 72 4.36 -0.02 -1.18
CA GLU A 72 3.53 1.15 -0.93
C GLU A 72 2.05 0.76 -1.03
N LEU A 73 1.37 0.72 0.10
CA LEU A 73 -0.05 0.39 0.19
C LEU A 73 -0.86 1.69 0.29
N PRO A 74 -1.77 2.00 -0.66
CA PRO A 74 -2.63 3.18 -0.56
C PRO A 74 -3.69 3.03 0.54
N GLU A 75 -3.83 4.04 1.37
CA GLU A 75 -4.80 4.09 2.46
C GLU A 75 -6.21 4.27 1.87
N LEU A 76 -7.04 3.24 2.03
CA LEU A 76 -8.43 3.24 1.62
C LEU A 76 -9.27 3.72 2.81
N GLN A 77 -10.06 4.77 2.59
CA GLN A 77 -10.95 5.33 3.59
C GLN A 77 -11.99 4.26 4.02
N GLY A 78 -11.73 3.58 5.13
CA GLY A 78 -12.53 2.44 5.61
C GLY A 78 -11.74 1.36 6.35
N GLN A 79 -10.41 1.46 6.42
CA GLN A 79 -9.57 0.45 7.05
C GLN A 79 -9.49 0.61 8.57
N THR A 80 -10.43 -0.01 9.29
CA THR A 80 -10.18 -0.38 10.69
C THR A 80 -9.06 -1.42 10.69
N ARG A 81 -7.85 -1.02 11.12
CA ARG A 81 -6.79 -1.93 11.53
C ARG A 81 -7.43 -2.95 12.46
N ARG A 82 -7.50 -4.22 12.06
CA ARG A 82 -8.02 -5.29 12.92
C ARG A 82 -7.10 -5.36 14.13
N GLU A 83 -7.53 -4.73 15.22
CA GLU A 83 -6.87 -4.85 16.51
C GLU A 83 -6.87 -6.33 16.86
N MET A 84 -5.68 -6.87 17.10
CA MET A 84 -5.48 -8.27 17.42
C MET A 84 -6.18 -8.52 18.76
N ILE A 85 -7.41 -9.05 18.72
CA ILE A 85 -8.19 -9.33 19.93
C ILE A 85 -7.45 -10.45 20.67
N GLN A 86 -6.85 -10.09 21.79
CA GLN A 86 -6.22 -11.01 22.72
C GLN A 86 -7.33 -11.72 23.52
N LEU A 87 -7.70 -12.93 23.12
CA LEU A 87 -8.61 -13.79 23.88
C LEU A 87 -7.86 -14.44 25.04
N TRP A 88 -7.61 -13.69 26.11
CA TRP A 88 -7.19 -14.26 27.39
C TRP A 88 -8.43 -14.51 28.25
N GLY A 89 -8.60 -15.76 28.67
CA GLY A 89 -9.51 -16.16 29.74
C GLY A 89 -8.87 -16.01 31.12
#